data_AF-A0A131XY55-F1
#
_entry.id   AF-A0A131XY55-F1
#
_cell.length_a   1.000
_cell.length_b   1.000
_cell.length_c   1.000
_cell.angle_alpha   90.00
_cell.angle_beta   90.00
_cell.angle_gamma   90.00
#
_symmetry.space_group_name_H-M   'P 1'
#
loop_
_entity.id
_entity.type
_entity.pdbx_description
1 polymer ?
#
loop_
_entity_poly.entity_id
_entity_poly.type
_entity_poly.pdbx_seq_one_letter_code
_entity_poly.pdbx_strand_id
1 'polypeptide(L)'
;MVVGGWAWAWWLVTDVQRLSLEVMTLTPRCEHVETSQGVPLTVTGVAQCKVMTEREFLSTAAEQFLGKDVDHIKAVILQTLEGHLRAILGTLTVEEVYRDRDQFASLVREVAAPDIGRMGIEILSFTIKDVFDRVEYLTSLGRARTAAVKRDADIGVAQAERDAGIREAECEKSAMDVKYGANTKVEDSHRMYQLQKSNFDGEVNARKAEAQLAYELEAAKVKQKIRNEEIEIDVVERRKQIAVEEKEILRREKELTATIRLPAEAEAYRVEMIAQGKRTQTVEVARAEAERTKMTGAAEGYAIEAVGKADAERMRMRAAAYKQFGEAAILSLVLDTLPKIAAEVAAPLAKTDEIIMLSGEDRTTAEVTKLVSQLPPTIQALTGVDLTKMLAKIPGAAK
;
A
#
# COMPACT_ATOMS: atom_id res chain seq x y z
N MET A 1 15.61 132.16 -18.08
CA MET A 1 15.06 130.80 -17.98
C MET A 1 14.04 130.81 -16.85
N VAL A 2 12.79 130.42 -17.12
CA VAL A 2 11.73 130.40 -16.10
C VAL A 2 11.30 128.95 -15.94
N VAL A 3 11.49 128.39 -14.75
CA VAL A 3 11.09 127.01 -14.40
C VAL A 3 9.94 127.11 -13.42
N GLY A 4 8.76 126.65 -13.84
CA GLY A 4 7.54 126.78 -13.02
C GLY A 4 7.13 128.24 -12.86
N GLY A 5 6.21 128.72 -13.68
CA GLY A 5 5.72 130.09 -13.64
C GLY A 5 5.27 130.58 -15.02
N TRP A 6 5.01 131.87 -15.13
CA TRP A 6 4.67 132.53 -16.38
C TRP A 6 5.70 133.62 -16.70
N ALA A 7 5.97 133.83 -17.98
CA ALA A 7 6.84 134.89 -18.49
C ALA A 7 6.18 135.51 -19.72
N TRP A 8 6.28 136.83 -19.85
CA TRP A 8 5.75 137.56 -21.00
C TRP A 8 6.83 137.65 -22.08
N ALA A 9 6.52 137.20 -23.30
CA ALA A 9 7.40 137.30 -24.46
C ALA A 9 6.78 138.21 -25.54
N TRP A 10 7.60 139.05 -26.16
CA TRP A 10 7.17 139.96 -27.21
C TRP A 10 7.32 139.30 -28.58
N TRP A 11 6.24 139.24 -29.36
CA TRP A 11 6.11 138.42 -30.59
C TRP A 11 7.14 138.67 -31.71
N LEU A 12 7.93 139.75 -31.64
CA LEU A 12 8.83 140.25 -32.69
C LEU A 12 10.28 140.39 -32.19
N VAL A 13 10.51 140.27 -30.89
CA VAL A 13 11.81 140.57 -30.26
C VAL A 13 12.35 139.38 -29.47
N THR A 14 11.50 138.44 -29.06
CA THR A 14 11.89 137.33 -28.19
C THR A 14 11.54 136.00 -28.84
N ASP A 15 12.56 135.17 -29.10
CA ASP A 15 12.36 133.75 -29.41
C ASP A 15 12.14 132.98 -28.10
N VAL A 16 11.11 132.13 -28.07
CA VAL A 16 10.74 131.35 -26.88
C VAL A 16 10.88 129.89 -27.20
N GLN A 17 11.93 129.29 -26.65
CA GLN A 17 12.19 127.87 -26.77
C GLN A 17 11.79 127.15 -25.46
N ARG A 18 11.20 125.98 -25.60
CA ARG A 18 10.71 125.17 -24.47
C ARG A 18 11.53 123.90 -24.36
N LEU A 19 11.88 123.52 -23.14
CA LEU A 19 12.53 122.25 -22.82
C LEU A 19 11.60 121.47 -21.89
N SER A 20 11.28 120.22 -22.24
CA SER A 20 10.48 119.36 -21.36
C SER A 20 11.31 118.91 -20.17
N LEU A 21 10.74 119.03 -18.97
CA LEU A 21 11.34 118.58 -17.69
C LEU A 21 10.70 117.29 -17.18
N GLU A 22 9.87 116.65 -18.01
CA GLU A 22 9.22 115.38 -17.68
C GLU A 22 10.23 114.23 -17.63
N VAL A 23 9.85 113.17 -16.92
CA VAL A 23 10.67 111.95 -16.86
C VAL A 23 10.64 111.26 -18.21
N MET A 24 11.82 111.01 -18.76
CA MET A 24 12.02 110.28 -20.00
C MET A 24 12.39 108.83 -19.67
N THR A 25 11.69 107.88 -20.31
CA THR A 25 12.07 106.46 -20.24
C THR A 25 12.88 106.10 -21.47
N LEU A 26 14.07 105.53 -21.25
CA LEU A 26 15.03 105.12 -22.26
C LEU A 26 15.25 103.61 -22.15
N THR A 27 15.43 102.94 -23.28
CA THR A 27 15.67 101.50 -23.32
C THR A 27 17.01 101.20 -24.00
N PRO A 28 18.15 101.40 -23.29
CA PRO A 28 19.46 101.09 -23.85
C PRO A 28 19.57 99.60 -24.17
N ARG A 29 19.94 99.29 -25.42
CA ARG A 29 20.08 97.92 -25.90
C ARG A 29 21.46 97.71 -26.46
N CYS A 30 22.20 96.79 -25.85
CA CYS A 30 23.49 96.34 -26.36
C CYS A 30 23.33 94.95 -26.96
N GLU A 31 23.50 94.85 -28.28
CA GLU A 31 23.56 93.57 -28.98
C GLU A 31 25.01 93.12 -29.17
N HIS A 32 25.23 91.80 -29.13
CA HIS A 32 26.48 91.18 -29.56
C HIS A 32 27.73 91.65 -28.81
N VAL A 33 27.63 91.86 -27.51
CA VAL A 33 28.81 92.23 -26.72
C VAL A 33 29.44 90.96 -26.15
N GLU A 34 30.72 90.76 -26.45
CA GLU A 34 31.49 89.67 -25.87
C GLU A 34 31.79 89.99 -24.41
N THR A 35 31.41 89.07 -23.51
CA THR A 35 31.79 89.11 -22.10
C THR A 35 33.28 88.76 -21.93
N SER A 36 33.81 88.88 -20.72
CA SER A 36 35.19 88.49 -20.38
C SER A 36 35.53 87.04 -20.76
N GLN A 37 34.54 86.15 -20.85
CA GLN A 37 34.68 84.74 -21.26
C GLN A 37 34.43 84.50 -22.76
N GLY A 38 34.25 85.56 -23.57
CA GLY A 38 34.02 85.46 -25.02
C GLY A 38 32.62 84.96 -25.41
N VAL A 39 31.65 84.95 -24.49
CA VAL A 39 30.26 84.58 -24.80
C VAL A 39 29.50 85.84 -25.23
N PRO A 40 28.87 85.85 -26.42
CA PRO A 40 28.15 87.01 -26.92
C PRO A 40 26.78 87.17 -26.24
N LEU A 41 26.62 88.25 -25.48
CA LEU A 41 25.39 88.54 -24.74
C LEU A 41 24.65 89.75 -25.33
N THR A 42 23.33 89.69 -25.28
CA THR A 42 22.43 90.80 -25.61
C THR A 42 21.70 91.23 -24.35
N VAL A 43 21.89 92.47 -23.94
CA VAL A 43 21.30 93.01 -22.70
C VAL A 43 20.43 94.21 -23.04
N THR A 44 19.23 94.22 -22.49
CA THR A 44 18.30 95.34 -22.58
C THR A 44 18.11 95.95 -21.19
N GLY A 45 18.45 97.22 -21.05
CA GLY A 45 18.18 98.01 -19.86
C GLY A 45 16.94 98.89 -20.01
N VAL A 46 16.42 99.36 -18.88
CA VAL A 46 15.44 100.44 -18.81
C VAL A 46 15.99 101.49 -17.84
N ALA A 47 16.18 102.70 -18.36
CA ALA A 47 16.65 103.85 -17.62
C ALA A 47 15.55 104.92 -17.58
N GLN A 48 15.30 105.47 -16.40
CA GLN A 48 14.47 106.65 -16.23
C GLN A 48 15.37 107.84 -15.95
N CYS A 49 15.31 108.82 -16.85
CA CYS A 49 16.15 110.01 -16.79
C CYS A 49 15.27 111.26 -16.70
N LYS A 50 15.79 112.30 -16.04
CA LYS A 50 15.11 113.58 -15.90
C LYS A 50 16.13 114.71 -15.99
N VAL A 51 15.74 115.85 -16.57
CA VAL A 51 16.57 117.06 -16.55
C VAL A 51 16.65 117.61 -15.12
N MET A 52 17.86 117.94 -14.66
CA MET A 52 18.10 118.50 -13.34
C MET A 52 17.50 119.90 -13.22
N THR A 53 16.92 120.22 -12.05
CA THR A 53 16.20 121.49 -11.84
C THR A 53 17.10 122.57 -11.23
N GLU A 54 18.28 122.19 -10.73
CA GLU A 54 19.26 123.12 -10.18
C GLU A 54 19.83 124.06 -11.24
N ARG A 55 20.04 125.33 -10.88
CA ARG A 55 20.33 126.40 -11.84
C ARG A 55 21.59 126.15 -12.67
N GLU A 56 22.62 125.54 -12.08
CA GLU A 56 23.89 125.25 -12.75
C GLU A 56 23.73 124.13 -13.81
N PHE A 57 23.18 122.99 -13.42
CA PHE A 57 22.94 121.86 -14.34
C PHE A 57 21.88 122.18 -15.40
N LEU A 58 20.89 123.00 -15.04
CA LEU A 58 19.83 123.42 -15.94
C LEU A 58 20.34 124.37 -17.04
N SER A 59 21.30 125.25 -16.75
CA SER A 59 21.95 126.05 -17.81
C SER A 59 22.68 125.15 -18.80
N THR A 60 23.41 124.14 -18.32
CA THR A 60 24.13 123.20 -19.18
C THR A 60 23.18 122.36 -20.05
N ALA A 61 22.08 121.88 -19.47
CA ALA A 61 21.03 121.18 -20.22
C ALA A 61 20.38 122.09 -21.27
N ALA A 62 20.14 123.36 -20.94
CA ALA A 62 19.59 124.33 -21.89
C ALA A 62 20.58 124.60 -23.04
N GLU A 63 21.86 124.83 -22.75
CA GLU A 63 22.88 125.02 -23.81
C GLU A 63 22.92 123.84 -24.79
N GLN A 64 22.78 122.60 -24.29
CA GLN A 64 22.90 121.40 -25.10
C GLN A 64 21.61 121.02 -25.84
N PHE A 65 20.43 121.27 -25.25
CA PHE A 65 19.16 120.69 -25.70
C PHE A 65 18.05 121.70 -25.98
N LEU A 66 18.24 122.99 -25.72
CA LEU A 66 17.22 124.00 -25.99
C LEU A 66 16.90 124.06 -27.50
N GLY A 67 15.60 124.04 -27.83
CA GLY A 67 15.12 124.06 -29.22
C GLY A 67 15.22 122.71 -29.95
N LYS A 68 15.78 121.66 -29.33
CA LYS A 68 15.84 120.31 -29.92
C LYS A 68 14.59 119.50 -29.60
N ASP A 69 14.31 118.52 -30.46
CA ASP A 69 13.20 117.60 -30.25
C ASP A 69 13.48 116.59 -29.11
N VAL A 70 12.40 116.17 -28.44
CA VAL A 70 12.44 115.21 -27.31
C VAL A 70 13.09 113.89 -27.72
N ASP A 71 12.86 113.40 -28.94
CA ASP A 71 13.44 112.14 -29.39
C ASP A 71 14.92 112.27 -29.74
N HIS A 72 15.35 113.46 -30.17
CA HIS A 72 16.79 113.74 -30.31
C HIS A 72 17.49 113.75 -28.97
N ILE A 73 16.91 114.36 -27.93
CA ILE A 73 17.45 114.34 -26.56
C ILE A 73 17.57 112.89 -26.08
N LYS A 74 16.50 112.08 -26.23
CA LYS A 74 16.52 110.66 -25.89
C LYS A 74 17.63 109.91 -26.61
N ALA A 75 17.82 110.13 -27.91
CA ALA A 75 18.83 109.45 -28.70
C ALA A 75 20.27 109.72 -28.21
N VAL A 76 20.58 110.97 -27.85
CA VAL A 76 21.91 111.33 -27.32
C VAL A 76 22.17 110.62 -25.98
N ILE A 77 21.19 110.63 -25.06
CA ILE A 77 21.33 109.98 -23.75
C ILE A 77 21.42 108.46 -23.91
N LEU A 78 20.60 107.89 -24.80
CA LEU A 78 20.59 106.47 -25.11
C LEU A 78 21.98 106.01 -25.57
N GLN A 79 22.61 106.75 -26.48
CA GLN A 79 23.94 106.40 -27.01
C GLN A 79 25.02 106.39 -25.91
N THR A 80 24.99 107.35 -24.98
CA THR A 80 25.92 107.39 -23.84
C THR A 80 25.69 106.20 -22.89
N LEU A 81 24.43 105.91 -22.54
CA LEU A 81 24.07 104.77 -21.70
C LEU A 81 24.46 103.43 -22.34
N GLU A 82 24.25 103.27 -23.64
CA GLU A 82 24.66 102.06 -24.38
C GLU A 82 26.19 101.92 -24.42
N GLY A 83 26.94 103.03 -24.52
CA GLY A 83 28.38 103.03 -24.42
C GLY A 83 28.89 102.46 -23.08
N HIS A 84 28.38 102.99 -21.96
CA HIS A 84 28.76 102.51 -20.63
C HIS A 84 28.27 101.08 -20.36
N LEU A 85 27.03 100.76 -20.75
CA LEU A 85 26.47 99.41 -20.61
C LEU A 85 27.33 98.38 -21.36
N ARG A 86 27.76 98.71 -22.59
CA ARG A 86 28.67 97.86 -23.39
C ARG A 86 30.04 97.70 -22.73
N ALA A 87 30.62 98.79 -22.22
CA ALA A 87 31.93 98.76 -21.59
C ALA A 87 31.97 97.85 -20.35
N ILE A 88 30.96 97.94 -19.48
CA ILE A 88 30.88 97.14 -18.25
C ILE A 88 30.53 95.68 -18.55
N LEU A 89 29.68 95.42 -19.55
CA LEU A 89 29.35 94.06 -19.97
C LEU A 89 30.62 93.32 -20.45
N GLY A 90 31.55 94.01 -21.10
CA GLY A 90 32.83 93.42 -21.54
C GLY A 90 33.76 92.99 -20.40
N THR A 91 33.64 93.58 -19.20
CA THR A 91 34.51 93.25 -18.06
C THR A 91 33.98 92.13 -17.18
N LEU A 92 32.67 91.86 -17.23
CA LEU A 92 32.00 90.88 -16.37
C LEU A 92 31.85 89.52 -17.07
N THR A 93 31.64 88.49 -16.24
CA THR A 93 31.28 87.14 -16.71
C THR A 93 29.77 87.00 -16.93
N VAL A 94 29.35 86.00 -17.71
CA VAL A 94 27.92 85.75 -17.98
C VAL A 94 27.17 85.41 -16.69
N GLU A 95 27.83 84.68 -15.79
CA GLU A 95 27.28 84.22 -14.53
C GLU A 95 27.00 85.38 -13.57
N GLU A 96 27.92 86.35 -13.48
CA GLU A 96 27.76 87.54 -12.63
C GLU A 96 26.60 88.42 -13.12
N VAL A 97 26.52 88.64 -14.44
CA VAL A 97 25.42 89.42 -15.05
C VAL A 97 24.07 88.73 -14.82
N TYR A 98 24.04 87.40 -14.80
CA TYR A 98 22.79 86.64 -14.61
C TYR A 98 22.38 86.51 -13.13
N ARG A 99 23.33 86.29 -12.23
CA ARG A 99 23.08 86.05 -10.80
C ARG A 99 22.72 87.34 -10.06
N ASP A 100 23.47 88.43 -10.31
CA ASP A 100 23.38 89.67 -9.53
C ASP A 100 23.04 90.88 -10.41
N ARG A 101 21.82 90.86 -10.98
CA ARG A 101 21.34 91.90 -11.92
C ARG A 101 21.30 93.30 -11.32
N ASP A 102 20.96 93.41 -10.03
CA ASP A 102 20.85 94.70 -9.35
C ASP A 102 22.22 95.33 -9.11
N GLN A 103 23.23 94.52 -8.78
CA GLN A 103 24.61 94.99 -8.61
C GLN A 103 25.17 95.49 -9.95
N PHE A 104 24.93 94.74 -11.03
CA PHE A 104 25.30 95.18 -12.37
C PHE A 104 24.60 96.49 -12.77
N ALA A 105 23.29 96.61 -12.51
CA ALA A 105 22.54 97.84 -12.76
C ALA A 105 23.07 99.05 -11.98
N SER A 106 23.45 98.85 -10.71
CA SER A 106 24.04 99.88 -9.86
C SER A 106 25.40 100.34 -10.41
N LEU A 107 26.24 99.41 -10.87
CA LEU A 107 27.55 99.72 -11.44
C LEU A 107 27.43 100.55 -12.72
N VAL A 108 26.49 100.20 -13.61
CA VAL A 108 26.21 100.98 -14.82
C VAL A 108 25.75 102.39 -14.49
N ARG A 109 24.89 102.55 -13.48
CA ARG A 109 24.45 103.86 -12.99
C ARG A 109 25.63 104.69 -12.46
N GLU A 110 26.50 104.10 -11.65
CA GLU A 110 27.63 104.80 -11.02
C GLU A 110 28.62 105.34 -12.06
N VAL A 111 28.93 104.53 -13.08
CA VAL A 111 29.85 104.93 -14.16
C VAL A 111 29.23 105.94 -15.11
N ALA A 112 27.93 105.84 -15.41
CA ALA A 112 27.24 106.74 -16.34
C ALA A 112 26.76 108.06 -15.72
N ALA A 113 26.56 108.10 -14.39
CA ALA A 113 26.10 109.29 -13.67
C ALA A 113 26.95 110.56 -13.92
N PRO A 114 28.29 110.55 -13.85
CA PRO A 114 29.07 111.77 -14.06
C PRO A 114 28.98 112.31 -15.50
N ASP A 115 28.94 111.43 -16.51
CA ASP A 115 28.93 111.85 -17.92
C ASP A 115 27.55 112.39 -18.33
N ILE A 116 26.47 111.78 -17.84
CA ILE A 116 25.10 112.27 -18.08
C ILE A 116 24.83 113.52 -17.22
N GLY A 117 25.41 113.61 -16.03
CA GLY A 117 25.35 114.80 -15.18
C GLY A 117 25.99 116.03 -15.81
N ARG A 118 27.09 115.87 -16.57
CA ARG A 118 27.69 116.96 -17.38
C ARG A 118 26.76 117.50 -18.47
N MET A 119 25.75 116.74 -18.86
CA MET A 119 24.71 117.16 -19.81
C MET A 119 23.49 117.79 -19.11
N GLY A 120 23.52 117.90 -17.78
CA GLY A 120 22.43 118.41 -16.95
C GLY A 120 21.26 117.45 -16.78
N ILE A 121 21.51 116.14 -16.90
CA ILE A 121 20.52 115.09 -16.79
C ILE A 121 20.88 114.20 -15.59
N GLU A 122 19.85 113.78 -14.85
CA GLU A 122 19.96 112.85 -13.73
C GLU A 122 19.32 111.51 -14.09
N ILE A 123 19.98 110.41 -13.72
CA ILE A 123 19.43 109.06 -13.80
C ILE A 123 18.65 108.79 -12.51
N LEU A 124 17.32 108.73 -12.60
CA LEU A 124 16.46 108.40 -11.46
C LEU A 124 16.57 106.93 -11.09
N SER A 125 16.49 106.05 -12.09
CA SER A 125 16.56 104.60 -11.92
C SER A 125 17.16 103.95 -13.16
N PHE A 126 17.92 102.88 -12.94
CA PHE A 126 18.45 102.03 -13.98
C PHE A 126 18.19 100.58 -13.58
N THR A 127 17.53 99.82 -14.44
CA THR A 127 17.21 98.41 -14.20
C THR A 127 17.48 97.60 -15.46
N ILE A 128 17.84 96.34 -15.29
CA ILE A 128 17.98 95.41 -16.42
C ILE A 128 16.63 94.78 -16.69
N LYS A 129 16.15 94.92 -17.92
CA LYS A 129 14.89 94.32 -18.37
C LYS A 129 15.12 92.85 -18.71
N ASP A 130 15.99 92.59 -19.69
CA ASP A 130 16.22 91.26 -20.22
C ASP A 130 17.69 91.02 -20.58
N VAL A 131 18.11 89.76 -20.43
CA VAL A 131 19.45 89.27 -20.77
C VAL A 131 19.25 88.02 -21.64
N PHE A 132 19.72 88.08 -22.87
CA PHE A 132 19.59 87.02 -23.86
C PHE A 132 20.96 86.63 -24.42
N ASP A 133 21.18 85.34 -24.61
CA ASP A 133 22.34 84.78 -25.31
C ASP A 133 21.88 84.15 -26.63
N ARG A 134 22.71 84.23 -27.67
CA ARG A 134 22.49 83.58 -28.97
C ARG A 134 22.95 82.13 -29.02
N VAL A 135 23.91 81.74 -28.16
CA VAL A 135 24.61 80.44 -28.22
C VAL A 135 23.98 79.40 -27.27
N GLU A 136 22.85 79.71 -26.63
CA GLU A 136 22.18 78.81 -25.67
C GLU A 136 23.09 78.35 -24.50
N TYR A 137 24.10 79.16 -24.15
CA TYR A 137 24.99 78.89 -23.02
C TYR A 137 24.21 78.84 -21.70
N LEU A 138 23.32 79.82 -21.48
CA LEU A 138 22.49 79.92 -20.28
C LEU A 138 21.53 78.72 -20.12
N THR A 139 20.93 78.26 -21.22
CA THR A 139 20.01 77.11 -21.18
C THR A 139 20.76 75.82 -20.88
N SER A 140 21.98 75.68 -21.39
CA SER A 140 22.88 74.55 -21.10
C SER A 140 23.32 74.51 -19.64
N LEU A 141 23.68 75.66 -19.06
CA LEU A 141 24.00 75.78 -17.63
C LEU A 141 22.80 75.40 -16.75
N GLY A 142 21.60 75.85 -17.12
CA GLY A 142 20.35 75.48 -16.46
C GLY A 142 20.11 73.96 -16.48
N ARG A 143 20.25 73.32 -17.65
CA ARG A 143 20.10 71.86 -17.80
C ARG A 143 21.04 71.08 -16.89
N ALA A 144 22.31 71.47 -16.81
CA ALA A 144 23.29 70.81 -15.96
C ALA A 144 22.93 70.91 -14.47
N ARG A 145 22.48 72.08 -14.00
CA ARG A 145 22.03 72.28 -12.62
C ARG A 145 20.76 71.51 -12.31
N THR A 146 19.77 71.51 -13.21
CA THR A 146 18.54 70.72 -13.05
C THR A 146 18.84 69.22 -12.99
N ALA A 147 19.75 68.72 -13.83
CA ALA A 147 20.17 67.33 -13.80
C ALA A 147 20.89 66.96 -12.49
N ALA A 148 21.71 67.86 -11.94
CA ALA A 148 22.35 67.65 -10.65
C ALA A 148 21.35 67.59 -9.50
N VAL A 149 20.44 68.57 -9.41
CA VAL A 149 19.39 68.59 -8.38
C VAL A 149 18.50 67.35 -8.47
N LYS A 150 18.13 66.93 -9.69
CA LYS A 150 17.33 65.71 -9.89
C LYS A 150 18.07 64.47 -9.41
N ARG A 151 19.36 64.33 -9.74
CA ARG A 151 20.19 63.21 -9.29
C ARG A 151 20.28 63.16 -7.76
N ASP A 152 20.51 64.30 -7.12
CA ASP A 152 20.62 64.37 -5.66
C ASP A 152 19.29 64.05 -4.98
N ALA A 153 18.17 64.51 -5.56
CA ALA A 153 16.83 64.14 -5.11
C ALA A 153 16.57 62.62 -5.25
N ASP A 154 16.91 62.03 -6.40
CA ASP A 154 16.76 60.59 -6.65
C ASP A 154 17.60 59.76 -5.66
N ILE A 155 18.84 60.19 -5.36
CA ILE A 155 19.69 59.56 -4.34
C ILE A 155 19.02 59.65 -2.96
N GLY A 156 18.45 60.81 -2.61
CA GLY A 156 17.74 61.00 -1.34
C GLY A 156 16.53 60.07 -1.20
N VAL A 157 15.73 59.92 -2.26
CA VAL A 157 14.58 59.01 -2.28
C VAL A 157 15.04 57.55 -2.12
N ALA A 158 16.06 57.12 -2.88
CA ALA A 158 16.57 55.76 -2.82
C ALA A 158 17.16 55.40 -1.45
N GLN A 159 17.79 56.35 -0.76
CA GLN A 159 18.27 56.16 0.62
C GLN A 159 17.11 56.04 1.60
N ALA A 160 16.10 56.91 1.50
CA ALA A 160 14.92 56.85 2.35
C ALA A 160 14.14 55.54 2.18
N GLU A 161 13.95 55.06 0.95
CA GLU A 161 13.30 53.77 0.66
C GLU A 161 14.10 52.59 1.21
N ARG A 162 15.44 52.61 1.07
CA ARG A 162 16.30 51.58 1.66
C ARG A 162 16.16 51.52 3.17
N ASP A 163 16.22 52.66 3.84
CA ASP A 163 16.14 52.73 5.30
C ASP A 163 14.75 52.34 5.81
N ALA A 164 13.69 52.72 5.09
CA ALA A 164 12.33 52.27 5.35
C ALA A 164 12.22 50.74 5.21
N GLY A 165 12.75 50.17 4.13
CA GLY A 165 12.73 48.73 3.88
C GLY A 165 13.51 47.92 4.92
N ILE A 166 14.67 48.41 5.39
CA ILE A 166 15.43 47.78 6.47
C ILE A 166 14.59 47.74 7.75
N ARG A 167 13.98 48.89 8.11
CA ARG A 167 13.16 48.98 9.32
C ARG A 167 11.92 48.09 9.25
N GLU A 168 11.27 48.04 8.09
CA GLU A 168 10.14 47.16 7.85
C GLU A 168 10.53 45.69 7.99
N ALA A 169 11.65 45.28 7.39
CA ALA A 169 12.15 43.91 7.51
C ALA A 169 12.53 43.54 8.96
N GLU A 170 13.11 44.46 9.73
CA GLU A 170 13.40 44.26 11.15
C GLU A 170 12.12 44.14 11.98
N CYS A 171 11.16 45.04 11.75
CA CYS A 171 9.84 44.98 12.40
C CYS A 171 9.13 43.66 12.07
N GLU A 172 9.13 43.23 10.81
CA GLU A 172 8.49 41.98 10.40
C GLU A 172 9.19 40.75 10.98
N LYS A 173 10.53 40.73 11.02
CA LYS A 173 11.29 39.66 11.68
C LYS A 173 10.92 39.56 13.16
N SER A 174 10.91 40.70 13.87
CA SER A 174 10.53 40.71 15.30
C SER A 174 9.08 40.29 15.52
N ALA A 175 8.16 40.70 14.66
CA ALA A 175 6.76 40.27 14.71
C ALA A 175 6.61 38.77 14.46
N MET A 176 7.36 38.22 13.49
CA MET A 176 7.40 36.79 13.22
C MET A 176 7.96 36.00 14.40
N ASP A 177 9.05 36.45 15.03
CA ASP A 177 9.63 35.79 16.20
C ASP A 177 8.62 35.72 17.36
N VAL A 178 7.87 36.79 17.61
CA VAL A 178 6.78 36.80 18.61
C VAL A 178 5.66 35.83 18.22
N LYS A 179 5.27 35.80 16.93
CA LYS A 179 4.24 34.89 16.41
C LYS A 179 4.65 33.43 16.53
N TYR A 180 5.90 33.09 16.19
CA TYR A 180 6.44 31.75 16.36
C TYR A 180 6.52 31.37 17.83
N GLY A 181 6.99 32.28 18.70
CA GLY A 181 7.00 32.04 20.15
C GLY A 181 5.61 31.80 20.73
N ALA A 182 4.58 32.51 20.24
CA ALA A 182 3.20 32.28 20.62
C ALA A 182 2.68 30.93 20.09
N ASN A 183 2.92 30.61 18.82
CA ASN A 183 2.50 29.36 18.20
C ASN A 183 3.13 28.14 18.89
N THR A 184 4.42 28.19 19.21
CA THR A 184 5.09 27.11 19.96
C THR A 184 4.40 26.85 21.30
N LYS A 185 4.04 27.92 22.04
CA LYS A 185 3.31 27.77 23.31
C LYS A 185 1.91 27.17 23.14
N VAL A 186 1.21 27.53 22.06
CA VAL A 186 -0.11 26.97 21.73
C VAL A 186 0.01 25.49 21.39
N GLU A 187 0.96 25.12 20.53
CA GLU A 187 1.20 23.72 20.15
C GLU A 187 1.67 22.87 21.33
N ASP A 188 2.55 23.40 22.19
CA ASP A 188 2.96 22.72 23.43
C ASP A 188 1.75 22.48 24.34
N SER A 189 0.90 23.50 24.53
CA SER A 189 -0.33 23.38 25.32
C SER A 189 -1.29 22.34 24.71
N HIS A 190 -1.41 22.33 23.38
CA HIS A 190 -2.25 21.37 22.66
C HIS A 190 -1.72 19.94 22.80
N ARG A 191 -0.42 19.74 22.66
CA ARG A 191 0.24 18.45 22.85
C ARG A 191 0.07 17.94 24.28
N MET A 192 0.24 18.81 25.28
CA MET A 192 0.04 18.46 26.68
C MET A 192 -1.42 18.06 26.95
N TYR A 193 -2.38 18.79 26.39
CA TYR A 193 -3.79 18.43 26.44
C TYR A 193 -4.07 17.06 25.79
N GLN A 194 -3.52 16.80 24.59
CA GLN A 194 -3.69 15.51 23.91
C GLN A 194 -3.09 14.33 24.70
N LEU A 195 -1.91 14.53 25.31
CA LEU A 195 -1.27 13.51 26.16
C LEU A 195 -2.13 13.21 27.39
N GLN A 196 -2.62 14.25 28.08
CA GLN A 196 -3.53 14.07 29.22
C GLN A 196 -4.80 13.35 28.80
N LYS A 197 -5.44 13.76 27.69
CA LYS A 197 -6.63 13.10 27.15
C LYS A 197 -6.36 11.63 26.85
N SER A 198 -5.26 11.30 26.18
CA SER A 198 -4.87 9.93 25.85
C SER A 198 -4.63 9.09 27.11
N ASN A 199 -4.04 9.69 28.15
CA ASN A 199 -3.84 9.03 29.43
C ASN A 199 -5.19 8.71 30.11
N PHE A 200 -6.10 9.68 30.18
CA PHE A 200 -7.45 9.46 30.71
C PHE A 200 -8.26 8.45 29.89
N ASP A 201 -8.18 8.50 28.56
CA ASP A 201 -8.84 7.53 27.68
C ASP A 201 -8.29 6.12 27.93
N GLY A 202 -6.96 5.98 28.14
CA GLY A 202 -6.32 4.75 28.55
C GLY A 202 -6.89 4.21 29.88
N GLU A 203 -6.97 5.06 30.90
CA GLU A 203 -7.55 4.70 32.21
C GLU A 203 -9.04 4.31 32.09
N VAL A 204 -9.83 5.10 31.37
CA VAL A 204 -11.26 4.83 31.14
C VAL A 204 -11.45 3.51 30.38
N ASN A 205 -10.63 3.25 29.36
CA ASN A 205 -10.72 2.01 28.58
C ASN A 205 -10.29 0.81 29.41
N ALA A 206 -9.25 0.92 30.24
CA ALA A 206 -8.85 -0.14 31.17
C ALA A 206 -9.99 -0.47 32.14
N ARG A 207 -10.62 0.56 32.75
CA ARG A 207 -11.77 0.40 33.65
C ARG A 207 -12.99 -0.19 32.94
N LYS A 208 -13.26 0.21 31.69
CA LYS A 208 -14.35 -0.36 30.88
C LYS A 208 -14.08 -1.83 30.53
N ALA A 209 -12.86 -2.18 30.14
CA ALA A 209 -12.49 -3.56 29.83
C ALA A 209 -12.60 -4.45 31.09
N GLU A 210 -12.16 -3.95 32.25
CA GLU A 210 -12.33 -4.64 33.53
C GLU A 210 -13.81 -4.86 33.87
N ALA A 211 -14.66 -3.83 33.70
CA ALA A 211 -16.10 -3.94 33.92
C ALA A 211 -16.77 -4.91 32.94
N GLN A 212 -16.35 -4.92 31.67
CA GLN A 212 -16.87 -5.82 30.64
C GLN A 212 -16.47 -7.27 30.93
N LEU A 213 -15.22 -7.52 31.30
CA LEU A 213 -14.74 -8.84 31.71
C LEU A 213 -15.48 -9.34 32.96
N ALA A 214 -15.74 -8.47 33.93
CA ALA A 214 -16.55 -8.80 35.10
C ALA A 214 -18.00 -9.17 34.70
N TYR A 215 -18.60 -8.43 33.78
CA TYR A 215 -19.93 -8.72 33.25
C TYR A 215 -19.98 -10.05 32.50
N GLU A 216 -19.02 -10.32 31.62
CA GLU A 216 -18.92 -11.58 30.87
C GLU A 216 -18.67 -12.78 31.78
N LEU A 217 -17.82 -12.61 32.80
CA LEU A 217 -17.58 -13.63 33.82
C LEU A 217 -18.88 -13.98 34.56
N GLU A 218 -19.64 -12.98 35.00
CA GLU A 218 -20.93 -13.22 35.65
C GLU A 218 -21.95 -13.85 34.70
N ALA A 219 -22.03 -13.40 33.44
CA ALA A 219 -22.88 -14.03 32.43
C ALA A 219 -22.50 -15.50 32.19
N ALA A 220 -21.20 -15.83 32.16
CA ALA A 220 -20.71 -17.19 32.03
C ALA A 220 -21.08 -18.06 33.24
N LYS A 221 -20.93 -17.53 34.47
CA LYS A 221 -21.38 -18.22 35.69
C LYS A 221 -22.88 -18.51 35.67
N VAL A 222 -23.69 -17.52 35.26
CA VAL A 222 -25.14 -17.70 35.12
C VAL A 222 -25.46 -18.76 34.05
N LYS A 223 -24.82 -18.71 32.88
CA LYS A 223 -24.98 -19.74 31.84
C LYS A 223 -24.57 -21.13 32.32
N GLN A 224 -23.50 -21.25 33.11
CA GLN A 224 -23.08 -22.51 33.69
C GLN A 224 -24.15 -23.04 34.67
N LYS A 225 -24.73 -22.18 35.50
CA LYS A 225 -25.85 -22.55 36.38
C LYS A 225 -27.07 -23.01 35.57
N ILE A 226 -27.46 -22.29 34.53
CA ILE A 226 -28.57 -22.68 33.64
C ILE A 226 -28.29 -24.04 33.00
N ARG A 227 -27.09 -24.25 32.45
CA ARG A 227 -26.70 -25.53 31.84
C ARG A 227 -26.74 -26.69 32.84
N ASN A 228 -26.30 -26.47 34.08
CA ASN A 228 -26.39 -27.49 35.12
C ASN A 228 -27.85 -27.87 35.38
N GLU A 229 -28.75 -26.88 35.47
CA GLU A 229 -30.20 -27.11 35.63
C GLU A 229 -30.80 -27.84 34.41
N GLU A 230 -30.41 -27.45 33.19
CA GLU A 230 -30.84 -28.11 31.94
C GLU A 230 -30.41 -29.58 31.89
N ILE A 231 -29.18 -29.89 32.31
CA ILE A 231 -28.68 -31.28 32.41
C ILE A 231 -29.52 -32.06 33.43
N GLU A 232 -29.89 -31.45 34.55
CA GLU A 232 -30.73 -32.09 35.55
C GLU A 232 -32.13 -32.42 34.97
N ILE A 233 -32.70 -31.50 34.19
CA ILE A 233 -33.95 -31.74 33.45
C ILE A 233 -33.79 -32.89 32.43
N ASP A 234 -32.71 -32.91 31.63
CA ASP A 234 -32.45 -33.99 30.66
C ASP A 234 -32.27 -35.35 31.35
N VAL A 235 -31.56 -35.40 32.48
CA VAL A 235 -31.42 -36.64 33.28
C VAL A 235 -32.79 -37.13 33.77
N VAL A 236 -33.67 -36.23 34.22
CA VAL A 236 -35.04 -36.58 34.61
C VAL A 236 -35.85 -37.07 33.42
N GLU A 237 -35.75 -36.43 32.26
CA GLU A 237 -36.45 -36.86 31.04
C GLU A 237 -35.96 -38.24 30.57
N ARG A 238 -34.65 -38.45 30.47
CA ARG A 238 -34.05 -39.74 30.13
C ARG A 238 -34.44 -40.84 31.11
N ARG A 239 -34.44 -40.56 32.42
CA ARG A 239 -34.92 -41.51 33.44
C ARG A 239 -36.38 -41.88 33.20
N LYS A 240 -37.23 -40.92 32.83
CA LYS A 240 -38.62 -41.20 32.46
C LYS A 240 -38.73 -42.01 31.16
N GLN A 241 -37.94 -41.72 30.14
CA GLN A 241 -37.91 -42.50 28.89
C GLN A 241 -37.49 -43.94 29.14
N ILE A 242 -36.40 -44.18 29.88
CA ILE A 242 -35.96 -45.53 30.28
C ILE A 242 -37.09 -46.24 31.04
N ALA A 243 -37.77 -45.57 31.98
CA ALA A 243 -38.88 -46.16 32.70
C ALA A 243 -40.09 -46.50 31.80
N VAL A 244 -40.31 -45.77 30.71
CA VAL A 244 -41.35 -46.09 29.71
C VAL A 244 -40.89 -47.27 28.84
N GLU A 245 -39.65 -47.27 28.36
CA GLU A 245 -39.08 -48.36 27.57
C GLU A 245 -39.05 -49.68 28.35
N GLU A 246 -38.65 -49.66 29.63
CA GLU A 246 -38.71 -50.84 30.51
C GLU A 246 -40.13 -51.40 30.58
N LYS A 247 -41.15 -50.54 30.69
CA LYS A 247 -42.55 -50.97 30.69
C LYS A 247 -42.98 -51.53 29.32
N GLU A 248 -42.51 -50.95 28.22
CA GLU A 248 -42.76 -51.50 26.88
C GLU A 248 -42.09 -52.86 26.66
N ILE A 249 -40.84 -53.02 27.12
CA ILE A 249 -40.10 -54.28 27.06
C ILE A 249 -40.86 -55.35 27.84
N LEU A 250 -41.32 -55.04 29.06
CA LEU A 250 -42.14 -55.97 29.86
C LEU A 250 -43.45 -56.37 29.15
N ARG A 251 -44.08 -55.43 28.44
CA ARG A 251 -45.27 -55.73 27.64
C ARG A 251 -44.94 -56.64 26.45
N ARG A 252 -43.88 -56.32 25.68
CA ARG A 252 -43.42 -57.16 24.56
C ARG A 252 -42.98 -58.54 25.01
N GLU A 253 -42.30 -58.65 26.14
CA GLU A 253 -41.87 -59.94 26.70
C GLU A 253 -43.09 -60.82 27.02
N LYS A 254 -44.15 -60.24 27.60
CA LYS A 254 -45.41 -60.96 27.82
C LYS A 254 -46.09 -61.38 26.50
N GLU A 255 -46.11 -60.50 25.50
CA GLU A 255 -46.67 -60.82 24.17
C GLU A 255 -45.87 -61.94 23.46
N LEU A 256 -44.54 -61.88 23.48
CA LEU A 256 -43.65 -62.90 22.92
C LEU A 256 -43.74 -64.23 23.66
N THR A 257 -43.87 -64.19 24.99
CA THR A 257 -44.06 -65.39 25.80
C THR A 257 -45.37 -66.10 25.44
N ALA A 258 -46.46 -65.34 25.27
CA ALA A 258 -47.74 -65.90 24.86
C ALA A 258 -47.75 -66.41 23.40
N THR A 259 -47.10 -65.69 22.48
CA THR A 259 -47.21 -65.96 21.03
C THR A 259 -46.19 -66.98 20.53
N ILE A 260 -44.97 -66.98 21.07
CA ILE A 260 -43.86 -67.81 20.55
C ILE A 260 -43.51 -68.92 21.54
N ARG A 261 -43.28 -68.60 22.82
CA ARG A 261 -42.84 -69.62 23.78
C ARG A 261 -43.93 -70.65 24.07
N LEU A 262 -45.16 -70.23 24.30
CA LEU A 262 -46.25 -71.17 24.63
C LEU A 262 -46.53 -72.19 23.50
N PRO A 263 -46.63 -71.77 22.22
CA PRO A 263 -46.78 -72.73 21.12
C PRO A 263 -45.53 -73.58 20.91
N ALA A 264 -44.33 -72.99 21.02
CA ALA A 264 -43.08 -73.73 20.88
C ALA A 264 -42.89 -74.78 22.00
N GLU A 265 -43.28 -74.47 23.23
CA GLU A 265 -43.27 -75.42 24.36
C GLU A 265 -44.31 -76.53 24.15
N ALA A 266 -45.52 -76.19 23.67
CA ALA A 266 -46.53 -77.19 23.31
C ALA A 266 -46.06 -78.12 22.18
N GLU A 267 -45.35 -77.56 21.19
CA GLU A 267 -44.85 -78.31 20.04
C GLU A 267 -43.62 -79.16 20.37
N ALA A 268 -42.71 -78.65 21.20
CA ALA A 268 -41.61 -79.41 21.79
C ALA A 268 -42.13 -80.58 22.62
N TYR A 269 -43.14 -80.37 23.47
CA TYR A 269 -43.77 -81.42 24.26
C TYR A 269 -44.42 -82.49 23.36
N ARG A 270 -45.09 -82.09 22.28
CA ARG A 270 -45.67 -83.03 21.29
C ARG A 270 -44.58 -83.88 20.62
N VAL A 271 -43.47 -83.27 20.21
CA VAL A 271 -42.35 -83.97 19.56
C VAL A 271 -41.68 -84.93 20.55
N GLU A 272 -41.50 -84.53 21.80
CA GLU A 272 -40.91 -85.37 22.84
C GLU A 272 -41.79 -86.59 23.15
N MET A 273 -43.11 -86.42 23.25
CA MET A 273 -44.06 -87.52 23.43
C MET A 273 -44.06 -88.49 22.24
N ILE A 274 -43.99 -87.99 21.01
CA ILE A 274 -43.87 -88.83 19.80
C ILE A 274 -42.52 -89.57 19.79
N ALA A 275 -41.42 -88.90 20.19
CA ALA A 275 -40.09 -89.49 20.25
C ALA A 275 -39.98 -90.55 21.36
N GLN A 276 -40.59 -90.32 22.53
CA GLN A 276 -40.71 -91.33 23.58
C GLN A 276 -41.54 -92.52 23.12
N GLY A 277 -42.69 -92.30 22.46
CA GLY A 277 -43.49 -93.39 21.88
C GLY A 277 -42.70 -94.25 20.88
N LYS A 278 -41.95 -93.62 19.97
CA LYS A 278 -41.06 -94.31 19.03
C LYS A 278 -39.93 -95.07 19.73
N ARG A 279 -39.28 -94.46 20.74
CA ARG A 279 -38.25 -95.13 21.55
C ARG A 279 -38.79 -96.38 22.21
N THR A 280 -39.94 -96.28 22.88
CA THR A 280 -40.57 -97.42 23.55
C THR A 280 -40.93 -98.52 22.55
N GLN A 281 -41.47 -98.17 21.38
CA GLN A 281 -41.76 -99.14 20.31
C GLN A 281 -40.49 -99.86 19.83
N THR A 282 -39.39 -99.13 19.58
CA THR A 282 -38.13 -99.75 19.14
C THR A 282 -37.49 -100.63 20.21
N VAL A 283 -37.56 -100.24 21.49
CA VAL A 283 -37.00 -101.03 22.61
C VAL A 283 -37.80 -102.31 22.82
N GLU A 284 -39.12 -102.27 22.72
CA GLU A 284 -39.97 -103.46 22.88
C GLU A 284 -39.82 -104.43 21.69
N VAL A 285 -39.68 -103.93 20.45
CA VAL A 285 -39.38 -104.79 19.28
C VAL A 285 -38.00 -105.44 19.44
N ALA A 286 -36.98 -104.70 19.87
CA ALA A 286 -35.64 -105.24 20.10
C ALA A 286 -35.62 -106.25 21.27
N ARG A 287 -36.41 -106.03 22.33
CA ARG A 287 -36.59 -107.00 23.42
C ARG A 287 -37.27 -108.28 22.94
N ALA A 288 -38.33 -108.17 22.14
CA ALA A 288 -39.01 -109.32 21.57
C ALA A 288 -38.09 -110.16 20.65
N GLU A 289 -37.25 -109.51 19.83
CA GLU A 289 -36.24 -110.23 19.01
C GLU A 289 -35.14 -110.87 19.85
N ALA A 290 -34.69 -110.21 20.93
CA ALA A 290 -33.71 -110.74 21.87
C ALA A 290 -34.25 -111.96 22.64
N GLU A 291 -35.51 -111.92 23.07
CA GLU A 291 -36.15 -113.08 23.70
C GLU A 291 -36.35 -114.24 22.71
N ARG A 292 -36.75 -113.94 21.47
CA ARG A 292 -36.91 -114.97 20.42
C ARG A 292 -35.59 -115.71 20.15
N THR A 293 -34.49 -114.97 19.98
CA THR A 293 -33.15 -115.55 19.76
C THR A 293 -32.64 -116.33 20.97
N LYS A 294 -32.91 -115.86 22.19
CA LYS A 294 -32.55 -116.56 23.43
C LYS A 294 -33.30 -117.89 23.59
N MET A 295 -34.58 -117.91 23.24
CA MET A 295 -35.41 -119.13 23.29
C MET A 295 -34.99 -120.15 22.21
N THR A 296 -34.70 -119.73 20.97
CA THR A 296 -34.17 -120.64 19.94
C THR A 296 -32.77 -121.16 20.30
N GLY A 297 -31.88 -120.31 20.81
CA GLY A 297 -30.53 -120.73 21.22
C GLY A 297 -30.54 -121.68 22.42
N ALA A 298 -31.47 -121.49 23.37
CA ALA A 298 -31.65 -122.42 24.48
C ALA A 298 -32.18 -123.79 24.01
N ALA A 299 -33.09 -123.81 23.04
CA ALA A 299 -33.61 -125.05 22.46
C ALA A 299 -32.54 -125.83 21.68
N GLU A 300 -31.71 -125.14 20.89
CA GLU A 300 -30.57 -125.74 20.16
C GLU A 300 -29.51 -126.27 21.13
N GLY A 301 -29.20 -125.53 22.21
CA GLY A 301 -28.28 -125.98 23.25
C GLY A 301 -28.76 -127.26 23.96
N TYR A 302 -30.05 -127.34 24.32
CA TYR A 302 -30.63 -128.52 24.95
C TYR A 302 -30.61 -129.75 24.03
N ALA A 303 -30.85 -129.56 22.72
CA ALA A 303 -30.80 -130.63 21.74
C ALA A 303 -29.37 -131.20 21.58
N ILE A 304 -28.35 -130.33 21.53
CA ILE A 304 -26.94 -130.74 21.43
C ILE A 304 -26.48 -131.45 22.71
N GLU A 305 -26.89 -130.97 23.90
CA GLU A 305 -26.51 -131.60 25.16
C GLU A 305 -27.12 -133.02 25.33
N ALA A 306 -28.37 -133.20 24.89
CA ALA A 306 -29.04 -134.51 24.90
C ALA A 306 -28.38 -135.51 23.93
N VAL A 307 -28.00 -135.06 22.73
CA VAL A 307 -27.25 -135.88 21.76
C VAL A 307 -25.86 -136.24 22.31
N GLY A 308 -25.17 -135.28 22.93
CA GLY A 308 -23.85 -135.49 23.54
C GLY A 308 -23.86 -136.50 24.71
N LYS A 309 -24.88 -136.47 25.57
CA LYS A 309 -25.05 -137.45 26.64
C LYS A 309 -25.35 -138.86 26.11
N ALA A 310 -26.21 -138.98 25.09
CA ALA A 310 -26.53 -140.26 24.47
C ALA A 310 -25.32 -140.91 23.78
N ASP A 311 -24.45 -140.11 23.14
CA ASP A 311 -23.21 -140.61 22.53
C ASP A 311 -22.17 -141.05 23.57
N ALA A 312 -22.05 -140.30 24.67
CA ALA A 312 -21.17 -140.68 25.77
C ALA A 312 -21.59 -141.99 26.45
N GLU A 313 -22.90 -142.24 26.62
CA GLU A 313 -23.42 -143.50 27.14
C GLU A 313 -23.26 -144.65 26.15
N ARG A 314 -23.51 -144.44 24.85
CA ARG A 314 -23.22 -145.44 23.81
C ARG A 314 -21.75 -145.86 23.81
N MET A 315 -20.83 -144.91 23.93
CA MET A 315 -19.39 -145.21 23.98
C MET A 315 -19.00 -145.97 25.26
N ARG A 316 -19.57 -145.63 26.42
CA ARG A 316 -19.34 -146.39 27.66
C ARG A 316 -19.88 -147.82 27.58
N MET A 317 -21.07 -148.02 27.03
CA MET A 317 -21.64 -149.37 26.85
C MET A 317 -20.85 -150.20 25.84
N ARG A 318 -20.39 -149.58 24.73
CA ARG A 318 -19.45 -150.24 23.80
C ARG A 318 -18.19 -150.68 24.53
N ALA A 319 -17.56 -149.79 25.31
CA ALA A 319 -16.34 -150.12 26.04
C ALA A 319 -16.52 -151.23 27.08
N ALA A 320 -17.68 -151.30 27.75
CA ALA A 320 -17.99 -152.38 28.69
C ALA A 320 -18.24 -153.73 28.00
N ALA A 321 -18.90 -153.74 26.84
CA ALA A 321 -19.14 -154.94 26.05
C ALA A 321 -17.83 -155.55 25.51
N TYR A 322 -16.87 -154.73 25.08
CA TYR A 322 -15.57 -155.21 24.59
C TYR A 322 -14.71 -155.88 25.68
N LYS A 323 -14.98 -155.65 26.97
CA LYS A 323 -14.19 -156.21 28.07
C LYS A 323 -14.59 -157.63 28.46
N GLN A 324 -15.76 -158.13 28.02
CA GLN A 324 -16.31 -159.44 28.40
C GLN A 324 -16.16 -160.52 27.32
N PHE A 325 -15.74 -160.19 26.09
CA PHE A 325 -15.52 -161.17 25.02
C PHE A 325 -14.03 -161.47 24.86
N GLY A 326 -13.57 -162.58 25.45
CA GLY A 326 -12.20 -163.09 25.34
C GLY A 326 -11.86 -163.64 23.94
N GLU A 327 -10.62 -163.37 23.51
CA GLU A 327 -9.80 -163.85 22.37
C GLU A 327 -10.41 -164.04 20.96
N ALA A 328 -11.73 -164.10 20.76
CA ALA A 328 -12.34 -164.31 19.44
C ALA A 328 -12.70 -163.02 18.67
N ALA A 329 -12.70 -161.85 19.34
CA ALA A 329 -13.14 -160.58 18.73
C ALA A 329 -12.06 -159.86 17.90
N ILE A 330 -10.78 -160.19 18.11
CA ILE A 330 -9.67 -159.53 17.38
C ILE A 330 -9.66 -159.97 15.90
N LEU A 331 -10.07 -161.21 15.60
CA LEU A 331 -10.05 -161.71 14.23
C LEU A 331 -11.19 -161.11 13.36
N SER A 332 -12.35 -160.78 13.95
CA SER A 332 -13.47 -160.15 13.24
C SER A 332 -13.24 -158.67 12.94
N LEU A 333 -12.58 -157.94 13.84
CA LEU A 333 -12.34 -156.49 13.68
C LEU A 333 -11.32 -156.20 12.56
N VAL A 334 -10.36 -157.09 12.32
CA VAL A 334 -9.38 -156.96 11.23
C VAL A 334 -10.02 -157.25 9.87
N LEU A 335 -11.00 -158.16 9.80
CA LEU A 335 -11.73 -158.46 8.56
C LEU A 335 -12.72 -157.34 8.15
N ASP A 336 -13.34 -156.64 9.11
CA ASP A 336 -14.29 -155.53 8.83
C ASP A 336 -13.61 -154.19 8.50
N THR A 337 -12.33 -154.01 8.89
CA THR A 337 -11.61 -152.74 8.68
C THR A 337 -10.77 -152.71 7.40
N LEU A 338 -10.49 -153.87 6.80
CA LEU A 338 -9.76 -153.99 5.52
C LEU A 338 -10.41 -153.24 4.32
N PRO A 339 -11.76 -153.18 4.16
CA PRO A 339 -12.36 -152.41 3.07
C PRO A 339 -12.21 -150.89 3.24
N LYS A 340 -12.13 -150.38 4.48
CA LYS A 340 -12.13 -148.94 4.75
C LYS A 340 -10.76 -148.28 4.52
N ILE A 341 -9.67 -149.03 4.74
CA ILE A 341 -8.32 -148.54 4.41
C ILE A 341 -8.09 -148.54 2.89
N ALA A 342 -8.70 -149.48 2.14
CA ALA A 342 -8.63 -149.47 0.67
C ALA A 342 -9.33 -148.26 0.02
N ALA A 343 -10.39 -147.72 0.63
CA ALA A 343 -11.15 -146.58 0.08
C ALA A 343 -10.50 -145.21 0.33
N GLU A 344 -9.92 -144.98 1.52
CA GLU A 344 -9.28 -143.69 1.86
C GLU A 344 -7.92 -143.50 1.18
N VAL A 345 -7.17 -144.58 0.92
CA VAL A 345 -5.92 -144.53 0.14
C VAL A 345 -6.16 -144.17 -1.34
N ALA A 346 -7.38 -144.34 -1.86
CA ALA A 346 -7.76 -143.98 -3.22
C ALA A 346 -8.29 -142.53 -3.38
N ALA A 347 -8.66 -141.87 -2.28
CA ALA A 347 -9.22 -140.51 -2.31
C ALA A 347 -8.26 -139.42 -2.81
N PRO A 348 -6.92 -139.47 -2.59
CA PRO A 348 -6.02 -138.41 -3.04
C PRO A 348 -5.68 -138.43 -4.55
N LEU A 349 -6.07 -139.47 -5.30
CA LEU A 349 -5.79 -139.57 -6.75
C LEU A 349 -6.94 -139.07 -7.64
N ALA A 350 -8.13 -138.77 -7.09
CA ALA A 350 -9.27 -138.27 -7.85
C ALA A 350 -9.39 -136.73 -7.90
N LYS A 351 -8.47 -136.00 -7.25
CA LYS A 351 -8.56 -134.53 -7.06
C LYS A 351 -7.29 -133.77 -7.49
N THR A 352 -6.65 -134.18 -8.58
CA THR A 352 -5.55 -133.43 -9.21
C THR A 352 -5.73 -133.39 -10.73
N ASP A 353 -6.01 -132.20 -11.27
CA ASP A 353 -5.76 -131.80 -12.66
C ASP A 353 -5.71 -130.26 -12.75
N GLU A 354 -4.56 -129.67 -12.43
CA GLU A 354 -3.86 -128.71 -13.32
C GLU A 354 -2.54 -128.27 -12.66
N ILE A 355 -1.44 -128.54 -13.37
CA ILE A 355 -0.05 -128.23 -13.02
C ILE A 355 0.47 -127.26 -14.09
N ILE A 356 1.02 -126.12 -13.68
CA ILE A 356 1.98 -125.37 -14.51
C ILE A 356 3.18 -125.00 -13.63
N MET A 357 4.31 -125.59 -13.98
CA MET A 357 5.63 -125.48 -13.36
C MET A 357 6.60 -125.01 -14.45
N LEU A 358 7.58 -124.15 -14.10
CA LEU A 358 8.94 -123.96 -14.68
C LEU A 358 9.49 -122.64 -14.05
N SER A 359 10.46 -122.61 -13.12
CA SER A 359 11.80 -123.20 -12.99
C SER A 359 12.91 -122.48 -13.79
N GLY A 360 13.99 -122.11 -13.09
CA GLY A 360 15.37 -121.91 -13.59
C GLY A 360 15.75 -120.48 -14.00
N GLU A 361 16.50 -119.73 -13.20
CA GLU A 361 17.99 -119.62 -13.17
C GLU A 361 18.60 -119.01 -14.45
N ASP A 362 19.07 -117.74 -14.42
CA ASP A 362 20.48 -117.43 -14.12
C ASP A 362 20.76 -115.90 -13.99
N ARG A 363 21.40 -115.57 -12.87
CA ARG A 363 22.45 -114.56 -12.59
C ARG A 363 22.45 -113.13 -13.18
N THR A 364 22.47 -112.18 -12.22
CA THR A 364 23.38 -111.00 -12.09
C THR A 364 23.34 -109.94 -13.19
N THR A 365 23.22 -108.63 -12.95
CA THR A 365 23.77 -107.77 -11.90
C THR A 365 22.96 -106.47 -11.87
N ALA A 366 22.93 -105.84 -10.71
CA ALA A 366 22.44 -104.48 -10.52
C ALA A 366 23.00 -103.52 -11.58
N GLU A 367 22.15 -102.66 -12.14
CA GLU A 367 22.17 -101.23 -11.83
C GLU A 367 21.13 -100.46 -12.68
N VAL A 368 20.10 -99.96 -11.98
CA VAL A 368 19.72 -98.55 -11.96
C VAL A 368 19.50 -97.87 -13.34
N THR A 369 18.21 -97.76 -13.70
CA THR A 369 17.59 -96.62 -14.42
C THR A 369 17.53 -96.66 -15.96
N LYS A 370 16.52 -97.37 -16.49
CA LYS A 370 15.57 -96.89 -17.53
C LYS A 370 14.69 -98.04 -18.02
N LEU A 371 13.36 -97.93 -17.87
CA LEU A 371 12.34 -98.13 -18.92
C LEU A 371 10.93 -98.08 -18.31
N VAL A 372 10.52 -96.88 -17.85
CA VAL A 372 9.14 -96.46 -18.03
C VAL A 372 9.10 -95.83 -19.42
N SER A 373 8.53 -96.53 -20.39
CA SER A 373 8.30 -96.00 -21.73
C SER A 373 7.10 -96.67 -22.38
N GLN A 374 5.91 -96.14 -22.12
CA GLN A 374 4.82 -96.12 -23.10
C GLN A 374 4.04 -94.79 -22.98
N LEU A 375 4.57 -93.80 -23.71
CA LEU A 375 3.88 -92.89 -24.65
C LEU A 375 2.85 -91.81 -24.16
N PRO A 376 2.74 -90.65 -24.87
CA PRO A 376 2.83 -89.26 -24.34
C PRO A 376 1.57 -88.39 -24.68
N PRO A 377 1.41 -87.07 -24.29
CA PRO A 377 2.24 -85.92 -24.71
C PRO A 377 2.37 -84.70 -23.75
N THR A 378 3.61 -84.21 -23.58
CA THR A 378 3.89 -82.80 -23.20
C THR A 378 5.16 -82.30 -23.90
N ILE A 379 4.95 -81.52 -24.97
CA ILE A 379 5.96 -80.77 -25.74
C ILE A 379 5.92 -79.33 -25.22
N GLN A 380 6.87 -78.86 -24.38
CA GLN A 380 7.10 -77.41 -24.20
C GLN A 380 8.28 -76.89 -23.36
N ALA A 381 9.33 -77.66 -23.01
CA ALA A 381 10.31 -77.11 -22.05
C ALA A 381 11.80 -77.26 -22.35
N LEU A 382 12.26 -78.02 -23.36
CA LEU A 382 13.69 -78.11 -23.60
C LEU A 382 14.05 -78.03 -25.09
N THR A 383 14.64 -76.89 -25.42
CA THR A 383 15.59 -76.65 -26.53
C THR A 383 15.03 -76.74 -27.95
N GLY A 384 14.68 -75.57 -28.50
CA GLY A 384 14.44 -75.41 -29.93
C GLY A 384 14.22 -73.95 -30.29
N VAL A 385 15.20 -73.09 -29.99
CA VAL A 385 15.14 -71.67 -30.32
C VAL A 385 14.98 -71.51 -31.83
N ASP A 386 13.92 -70.84 -32.28
CA ASP A 386 13.72 -70.49 -33.68
C ASP A 386 14.21 -69.04 -33.92
N LEU A 387 15.51 -68.94 -34.17
CA LEU A 387 16.28 -67.74 -34.54
C LEU A 387 16.02 -67.27 -35.99
N THR A 388 14.92 -67.70 -36.61
CA THR A 388 14.70 -67.60 -38.06
C THR A 388 13.93 -66.34 -38.49
N LYS A 389 13.91 -65.28 -37.68
CA LYS A 389 13.28 -63.97 -38.04
C LYS A 389 14.10 -62.70 -37.76
N MET A 390 15.38 -62.79 -37.40
CA MET A 390 16.13 -61.58 -36.98
C MET A 390 17.51 -61.34 -37.61
N LEU A 391 17.93 -61.99 -38.70
CA LEU A 391 19.16 -61.55 -39.40
C LEU A 391 19.28 -62.00 -40.87
N ALA A 392 18.30 -61.65 -41.71
CA ALA A 392 18.42 -61.71 -43.17
C ALA A 392 18.10 -60.33 -43.78
N LYS A 393 18.99 -59.36 -43.54
CA LYS A 393 19.18 -58.16 -44.39
C LYS A 393 20.59 -57.59 -44.16
N ILE A 394 21.59 -58.24 -44.75
CA ILE A 394 22.87 -57.65 -45.16
C ILE A 394 23.08 -58.13 -46.60
N PRO A 395 23.28 -57.22 -47.58
CA PRO A 395 24.63 -56.95 -48.10
C PRO A 395 24.82 -55.46 -48.48
N GLY A 396 25.99 -54.85 -48.59
CA GLY A 396 27.41 -55.24 -48.57
C GLY A 396 28.23 -53.91 -48.61
N ALA A 397 29.44 -53.89 -48.06
CA ALA A 397 30.72 -54.03 -48.79
C ALA A 397 31.35 -52.70 -49.27
N ALA A 398 32.52 -52.42 -48.70
CA ALA A 398 33.69 -51.76 -49.30
C ALA A 398 33.51 -50.40 -50.00
N LYS A 399 33.76 -49.31 -49.27
CA LYS A 399 34.99 -48.50 -49.37
C LYS A 399 35.06 -47.48 -48.24
#